data_AF-A0A410WTH2-F1
#
_entry.id   AF-A0A410WTH2-F1
#
_cell.length_a   1.000
_cell.length_b   1.000
_cell.length_c   1.000
_cell.angle_alpha   90.00
_cell.angle_beta   90.00
_cell.angle_gamma   90.00
#
_symmetry.space_group_name_H-M   'P 1'
#
loop_
_entity.id
_entity.type
_entity.pdbx_description
1 polymer ?
#
loop_
_entity_poly.entity_id
_entity_poly.type
_entity_poly.pdbx_seq_one_letter_code
_entity_poly.pdbx_strand_id
1 'polypeptide(L)'
;MESVKYILGKPEVIQEAGEIFPIKVKDYDEFNDCRNVLYINKNHFSNEYQEYPLLDLIVYGYKDVEMIRQLKLLIKLVTGYDPQLHEDKNGCSFIISGDKKVYSGNYDSFRRIVMRQNLLFEQKVYKNKLTQEWANKAIEAKSKNGIPITFEDMITTVSVITGKTYDQIGEQTIYQLTADFKRIARDKSYHTSIAMKCAGAEKVSIEHFAEEINMFENPYDNLFVGKDNLNNLNKALKK
;
A
#
# COMPACT_ATOMS: atom_id res chain seq x y z
N MET A 1 -10.02 -10.18 -17.73
CA MET A 1 -10.95 -10.66 -16.69
C MET A 1 -10.48 -10.07 -15.38
N GLU A 2 -11.29 -9.23 -14.74
CA GLU A 2 -10.95 -8.62 -13.45
C GLU A 2 -10.79 -9.70 -12.39
N SER A 3 -9.73 -9.61 -11.58
CA SER A 3 -9.43 -10.63 -10.58
C SER A 3 -10.15 -10.31 -9.27
N VAL A 4 -11.03 -11.21 -8.84
CA VAL A 4 -11.69 -11.13 -7.53
C VAL A 4 -10.79 -11.56 -6.36
N LYS A 5 -9.51 -11.84 -6.60
CA LYS A 5 -8.62 -12.44 -5.60
C LYS A 5 -8.47 -11.58 -4.34
N TYR A 6 -8.39 -10.26 -4.50
CA TYR A 6 -8.19 -9.34 -3.37
C TYR A 6 -9.43 -9.21 -2.50
N ILE A 7 -10.62 -9.06 -3.11
CA ILE A 7 -11.87 -8.98 -2.34
C ILE A 7 -12.22 -10.30 -1.66
N LEU A 8 -11.78 -11.44 -2.23
CA LEU A 8 -11.91 -12.76 -1.61
C LEU A 8 -10.76 -13.13 -0.65
N GLY A 9 -9.79 -12.23 -0.43
CA GLY A 9 -8.67 -12.47 0.48
C GLY A 9 -7.78 -13.67 0.10
N LYS A 10 -7.71 -14.01 -1.19
CA LYS A 10 -6.94 -15.19 -1.64
C LYS A 10 -5.43 -14.92 -1.61
N PRO A 11 -4.61 -15.91 -1.21
CA PRO A 11 -3.16 -15.80 -1.30
C PRO A 11 -2.70 -15.75 -2.76
N GLU A 12 -1.50 -15.20 -2.97
CA GLU A 12 -0.77 -15.35 -4.24
C GLU A 12 0.39 -16.32 -4.04
N VAL A 13 0.71 -17.12 -5.07
CA VAL A 13 1.71 -18.18 -4.97
C VAL A 13 3.00 -17.77 -5.66
N ILE A 14 4.11 -17.91 -4.96
CA ILE A 14 5.47 -17.92 -5.54
C ILE A 14 5.98 -19.36 -5.44
N GLN A 15 6.34 -19.97 -6.56
CA GLN A 15 6.75 -21.38 -6.62
C GLN A 15 7.80 -21.78 -5.55
N GLU A 16 8.75 -20.88 -5.30
CA GLU A 16 9.85 -21.07 -4.36
C GLU A 16 9.60 -20.49 -2.96
N ALA A 17 8.59 -19.63 -2.76
CA ALA A 17 8.28 -19.06 -1.44
C ALA A 17 6.96 -19.56 -0.83
N GLY A 18 6.14 -20.28 -1.60
CA GLY A 18 4.84 -20.79 -1.17
C GLY A 18 3.71 -19.77 -1.33
N GLU A 19 2.69 -19.91 -0.48
CA GLU A 19 1.53 -19.02 -0.43
C GLU A 19 1.84 -17.75 0.36
N ILE A 20 1.53 -16.59 -0.22
CA ILE A 20 1.67 -15.27 0.37
C ILE A 20 0.27 -14.73 0.66
N PHE A 21 -0.10 -14.69 1.93
CA PHE A 21 -1.40 -14.26 2.41
C PHE A 21 -1.45 -12.74 2.63
N PRO A 22 -2.61 -12.11 2.33
CA PRO A 22 -2.86 -10.73 2.72
C PRO A 22 -2.93 -10.58 4.25
N ILE A 23 -2.57 -9.41 4.77
CA ILE A 23 -2.60 -9.12 6.20
C ILE A 23 -4.05 -8.93 6.65
N LYS A 24 -4.40 -9.55 7.78
CA LYS A 24 -5.69 -9.37 8.45
C LYS A 24 -5.68 -8.14 9.33
N VAL A 25 -6.86 -7.57 9.59
CA VAL A 25 -7.04 -6.39 10.43
C VAL A 25 -6.50 -6.63 11.85
N LYS A 26 -6.70 -7.83 12.41
CA LYS A 26 -6.17 -8.17 13.74
C LYS A 26 -4.63 -8.17 13.84
N ASP A 27 -3.95 -8.34 12.70
CA ASP A 27 -2.49 -8.38 12.62
C ASP A 27 -1.92 -7.01 12.15
N TYR A 28 -2.76 -5.97 12.10
CA TYR A 28 -2.40 -4.66 11.55
C TYR A 28 -1.27 -3.98 12.32
N ASP A 29 -1.29 -4.05 13.66
CA ASP A 29 -0.28 -3.38 14.49
C ASP A 29 1.11 -4.02 14.29
N GLU A 30 1.20 -5.35 14.33
CA GLU A 30 2.44 -6.07 14.04
C GLU A 30 2.94 -5.81 12.60
N PHE A 31 2.01 -5.71 11.65
CA PHE A 31 2.36 -5.34 10.29
C PHE A 31 2.86 -3.89 10.18
N ASN A 32 2.25 -2.96 10.92
CA ASN A 32 2.66 -1.56 10.94
C ASN A 32 4.09 -1.38 11.48
N ASP A 33 4.51 -2.23 12.41
CA ASP A 33 5.86 -2.25 12.97
C ASP A 33 6.93 -2.72 11.96
N CYS A 34 6.57 -3.50 10.95
CA CYS A 34 7.52 -4.05 9.97
C CYS A 34 7.32 -3.59 8.53
N ARG A 35 6.19 -2.99 8.15
CA ARG A 35 5.89 -2.64 6.74
C ARG A 35 6.89 -1.67 6.12
N ASN A 36 7.61 -0.88 6.92
CA ASN A 36 8.53 0.13 6.43
C ASN A 36 9.67 -0.46 5.59
N VAL A 37 10.05 -1.72 5.84
CA VAL A 37 11.05 -2.44 5.03
C VAL A 37 10.63 -2.56 3.56
N LEU A 38 9.33 -2.57 3.29
CA LEU A 38 8.78 -2.66 1.94
C LEU A 38 8.98 -1.36 1.15
N TYR A 39 9.15 -0.21 1.80
CA TYR A 39 9.38 1.05 1.10
C TYR A 39 10.84 1.20 0.62
N ILE A 40 11.75 0.39 1.15
CA ILE A 40 13.14 0.36 0.69
C ILE A 40 13.17 -0.19 -0.73
N ASN A 41 13.83 0.56 -1.60
CA ASN A 41 14.09 0.20 -2.99
C ASN A 41 15.54 0.53 -3.32
N LYS A 42 16.00 0.11 -4.51
CA LYS A 42 17.39 0.32 -4.92
C LYS A 42 17.82 1.79 -4.92
N ASN A 43 16.90 2.74 -5.11
CA ASN A 43 17.24 4.18 -5.10
C ASN A 43 17.66 4.72 -3.73
N HIS A 44 17.47 3.96 -2.65
CA HIS A 44 18.00 4.30 -1.32
C HIS A 44 19.51 4.03 -1.20
N PHE A 45 20.09 3.29 -2.14
CA PHE A 45 21.50 2.92 -2.14
C PHE A 45 22.28 3.68 -3.21
N SER A 46 23.59 3.84 -3.00
CA SER A 46 24.50 4.47 -3.97
C SER A 46 24.46 3.77 -5.33
N ASN A 47 24.77 4.52 -6.41
CA ASN A 47 24.75 4.00 -7.78
C ASN A 47 25.67 2.79 -7.98
N GLU A 48 26.77 2.73 -7.25
CA GLU A 48 27.74 1.63 -7.28
C GLU A 48 27.16 0.29 -6.79
N TYR A 49 26.05 0.31 -6.05
CA TYR A 49 25.42 -0.89 -5.51
C TYR A 49 24.17 -1.34 -6.27
N GLN A 50 23.80 -0.67 -7.37
CA GLN A 50 22.56 -0.96 -8.10
C GLN A 50 22.55 -2.34 -8.77
N GLU A 51 23.74 -2.91 -9.03
CA GLU A 51 23.92 -4.24 -9.60
C GLU A 51 23.51 -5.37 -8.65
N TYR A 52 23.60 -5.14 -7.34
CA TYR A 52 23.26 -6.17 -6.35
C TYR A 52 21.73 -6.32 -6.20
N PRO A 53 21.25 -7.53 -5.86
CA PRO A 53 19.84 -7.75 -5.53
C PRO A 53 19.39 -6.93 -4.32
N LEU A 54 18.13 -6.48 -4.33
CA LEU A 54 17.61 -5.59 -3.28
C LEU A 54 17.65 -6.24 -1.89
N LEU A 55 17.39 -7.55 -1.80
CA LEU A 55 17.43 -8.25 -0.51
C LEU A 55 18.83 -8.21 0.11
N ASP A 56 19.85 -8.50 -0.70
CA ASP A 56 21.25 -8.45 -0.27
C ASP A 56 21.64 -7.02 0.15
N LEU A 57 21.18 -6.01 -0.58
CA LEU A 57 21.40 -4.61 -0.20
C LEU A 57 20.76 -4.26 1.14
N ILE A 58 19.55 -4.73 1.42
CA ILE A 58 18.87 -4.49 2.69
C ILE A 58 19.63 -5.17 3.83
N VAL A 59 19.97 -6.45 3.67
CA VAL A 59 20.63 -7.25 4.72
C VAL A 59 22.07 -6.78 4.97
N TYR A 60 22.88 -6.61 3.92
CA TYR A 60 24.30 -6.26 4.05
C TYR A 60 24.59 -4.76 4.07
N GLY A 61 23.74 -3.95 3.42
CA GLY A 61 23.96 -2.50 3.31
C GLY A 61 23.61 -1.75 4.58
N TYR A 62 22.55 -2.16 5.29
CA TYR A 62 22.19 -1.57 6.58
C TYR A 62 22.89 -2.24 7.76
N LYS A 63 23.18 -3.55 7.68
CA LYS A 63 23.67 -4.38 8.81
C LYS A 63 22.88 -4.16 10.11
N ASP A 64 21.60 -3.84 9.96
CA ASP A 64 20.75 -3.46 11.07
C ASP A 64 19.96 -4.69 11.54
N VAL A 65 20.20 -5.08 12.79
CA VAL A 65 19.51 -6.19 13.44
C VAL A 65 18.00 -5.98 13.43
N GLU A 66 17.56 -4.71 13.54
CA GLU A 66 16.15 -4.36 13.52
C GLU A 66 15.53 -4.54 12.14
N MET A 67 16.23 -4.18 11.06
CA MET A 67 15.80 -4.46 9.68
C MET A 67 15.61 -5.95 9.42
N ILE A 68 16.54 -6.78 9.87
CA ILE A 68 16.45 -8.24 9.73
C ILE A 68 15.26 -8.77 10.54
N ARG A 69 15.06 -8.28 11.77
CA ARG A 69 13.91 -8.63 12.61
C ARG A 69 12.59 -8.29 11.93
N GLN A 70 12.48 -7.09 11.34
CA GLN A 70 11.30 -6.65 10.62
C GLN A 70 11.04 -7.48 9.36
N LEU A 71 12.07 -7.85 8.60
CA LEU A 71 11.93 -8.78 7.46
C LEU A 71 11.42 -10.16 7.90
N LYS A 72 11.95 -10.70 9.00
CA LYS A 72 11.46 -11.98 9.56
C LYS A 72 10.00 -11.88 9.98
N LEU A 73 9.64 -10.83 10.72
CA LEU A 73 8.27 -10.60 11.15
C LEU A 73 7.32 -10.46 9.96
N LEU A 74 7.70 -9.69 8.95
CA LEU A 74 6.92 -9.53 7.72
C LEU A 74 6.66 -10.87 7.02
N ILE A 75 7.71 -11.66 6.80
CA ILE A 75 7.60 -12.98 6.17
C ILE A 75 6.72 -13.91 7.03
N LYS A 76 6.88 -13.88 8.35
CA LYS A 76 6.03 -14.65 9.27
C LYS A 76 4.56 -14.27 9.15
N LEU A 77 4.24 -12.99 9.13
CA LEU A 77 2.86 -12.51 9.01
C LEU A 77 2.19 -12.96 7.71
N VAL A 78 2.91 -12.95 6.58
CA VAL A 78 2.33 -13.27 5.28
C VAL A 78 2.43 -14.75 4.88
N THR A 79 3.22 -15.56 5.59
CA THR A 79 3.37 -17.00 5.29
C THR A 79 2.86 -17.91 6.41
N GLY A 80 2.77 -17.40 7.64
CA GLY A 80 2.45 -18.17 8.84
C GLY A 80 3.63 -18.94 9.45
N TYR A 81 4.83 -18.86 8.88
CA TYR A 81 6.01 -19.59 9.35
C TYR A 81 7.10 -18.65 9.85
N ASP A 82 7.82 -19.03 10.91
CA ASP A 82 8.94 -18.25 11.45
C ASP A 82 10.22 -18.49 10.62
N PRO A 83 10.66 -17.52 9.79
CA PRO A 83 11.71 -17.76 8.82
C PRO A 83 13.11 -17.75 9.46
N GLN A 84 13.96 -18.66 9.00
CA GLN A 84 15.37 -18.69 9.39
C GLN A 84 16.22 -17.98 8.35
N LEU A 85 17.06 -17.04 8.79
CA LEU A 85 18.02 -16.38 7.93
C LEU A 85 19.19 -17.33 7.67
N HIS A 86 19.52 -17.53 6.40
CA HIS A 86 20.67 -18.29 5.94
C HIS A 86 21.50 -17.41 5.00
N GLU A 87 22.79 -17.31 5.28
CA GLU A 87 23.76 -16.52 4.52
C GLU A 87 24.83 -17.45 3.96
N ASP A 88 25.08 -17.36 2.67
CA ASP A 88 26.15 -18.09 1.99
C ASP A 88 26.86 -17.24 0.93
N LYS A 89 27.73 -17.87 0.13
CA LYS A 89 28.50 -17.17 -0.91
C LYS A 89 27.63 -16.60 -2.04
N ASN A 90 26.38 -17.03 -2.16
CA ASN A 90 25.43 -16.61 -3.17
C ASN A 90 24.45 -15.54 -2.65
N GLY A 91 24.61 -15.08 -1.41
CA GLY A 91 23.81 -14.02 -0.80
C GLY A 91 22.97 -14.50 0.39
N CYS A 92 21.91 -13.77 0.67
CA CYS A 92 21.02 -14.05 1.81
C CYS A 92 19.69 -14.67 1.39
N SER A 93 19.15 -15.52 2.26
CA SER A 93 17.85 -16.16 2.07
C SER A 93 17.14 -16.37 3.41
N PHE A 94 15.81 -16.28 3.38
CA PHE A 94 14.92 -16.55 4.50
C PHE A 94 14.20 -17.86 4.21
N ILE A 95 14.57 -18.93 4.92
CA ILE A 95 13.96 -20.25 4.80
C ILE A 95 12.63 -20.23 5.57
N ILE A 96 11.53 -20.44 4.86
CA ILE A 96 10.16 -20.40 5.40
C ILE A 96 9.78 -21.78 5.95
N SER A 97 9.83 -22.81 5.11
CA SER A 97 9.48 -24.19 5.46
C SER A 97 9.96 -25.15 4.36
N GLY A 98 10.65 -26.22 4.75
CA GLY A 98 11.17 -27.22 3.79
C GLY A 98 12.07 -26.60 2.73
N ASP A 99 11.68 -26.70 1.46
CA ASP A 99 12.36 -26.11 0.30
C ASP A 99 11.97 -24.65 0.03
N LYS A 100 10.99 -24.10 0.75
CA LYS A 100 10.46 -22.76 0.51
C LYS A 100 11.31 -21.68 1.16
N LYS A 101 11.64 -20.67 0.37
CA LYS A 101 12.48 -19.55 0.78
C LYS A 101 12.17 -18.25 0.04
N VAL A 102 12.38 -17.14 0.72
CA VAL A 102 12.52 -15.82 0.09
C VAL A 102 14.01 -15.53 -0.04
N TYR A 103 14.47 -15.23 -1.24
CA TYR A 103 15.87 -14.98 -1.53
C TYR A 103 15.99 -13.94 -2.65
N SER A 104 17.21 -13.52 -2.96
CA SER A 104 17.49 -12.47 -3.94
C SER A 104 16.80 -12.66 -5.30
N GLY A 105 16.61 -13.89 -5.77
CA GLY A 105 15.95 -14.17 -7.05
C GLY A 105 14.43 -13.97 -7.06
N ASN A 106 13.76 -14.01 -5.90
CA ASN A 106 12.30 -13.89 -5.82
C ASN A 106 11.80 -12.74 -4.93
N TYR A 107 12.70 -12.04 -4.21
CA TYR A 107 12.34 -11.01 -3.25
C TYR A 107 11.54 -9.85 -3.85
N ASP A 108 11.89 -9.35 -5.04
CA ASP A 108 11.12 -8.27 -5.69
C ASP A 108 9.68 -8.68 -5.99
N SER A 109 9.46 -9.95 -6.39
CA SER A 109 8.12 -10.48 -6.61
C SER A 109 7.36 -10.65 -5.30
N PHE A 110 8.02 -11.18 -4.27
CA PHE A 110 7.48 -11.27 -2.90
C PHE A 110 7.04 -9.90 -2.39
N ARG A 111 7.95 -8.92 -2.40
CA ARG A 111 7.72 -7.53 -1.98
C ARG A 111 6.52 -6.93 -2.71
N ARG A 112 6.48 -7.06 -4.04
CA ARG A 112 5.38 -6.52 -4.85
C ARG A 112 4.02 -7.13 -4.49
N ILE A 113 3.96 -8.45 -4.24
CA ILE A 113 2.73 -9.13 -3.83
C ILE A 113 2.26 -8.59 -2.49
N VAL A 114 3.14 -8.57 -1.48
CA VAL A 114 2.80 -8.11 -0.13
C VAL A 114 2.35 -6.66 -0.16
N MET A 115 3.05 -5.78 -0.88
CA MET A 115 2.64 -4.38 -1.00
C MET A 115 1.26 -4.25 -1.65
N ARG A 116 1.04 -4.95 -2.77
CA ARG A 116 -0.21 -4.85 -3.53
C ARG A 116 -1.41 -5.40 -2.75
N GLN A 117 -1.27 -6.56 -2.11
CA GLN A 117 -2.34 -7.15 -1.28
C GLN A 117 -2.77 -6.23 -0.13
N ASN A 118 -1.86 -5.39 0.37
CA ASN A 118 -2.07 -4.53 1.54
C ASN A 118 -2.15 -3.04 1.18
N LEU A 119 -2.41 -2.71 -0.09
CA LEU A 119 -2.61 -1.34 -0.58
C LEU A 119 -1.43 -0.39 -0.28
N LEU A 120 -0.22 -0.93 -0.28
CA LEU A 120 1.01 -0.16 -0.16
C LEU A 120 1.56 0.18 -1.54
N PHE A 121 2.04 1.41 -1.68
CA PHE A 121 2.59 1.92 -2.93
C PHE A 121 4.06 2.26 -2.75
N GLU A 122 4.85 1.99 -3.78
CA GLU A 122 6.26 2.33 -3.76
C GLU A 122 6.44 3.85 -3.73
N GLN A 123 7.21 4.32 -2.75
CA GLN A 123 7.49 5.74 -2.58
C GLN A 123 8.46 6.20 -3.66
N LYS A 124 8.15 7.32 -4.31
CA LYS A 124 9.08 7.95 -5.26
C LYS A 124 10.19 8.64 -4.46
N VAL A 125 11.39 8.05 -4.50
CA VAL A 125 12.61 8.63 -3.94
C VAL A 125 13.35 9.37 -5.04
N TYR A 126 13.51 10.67 -4.86
CA TYR A 126 14.22 11.54 -5.79
C TYR A 126 15.66 11.75 -5.28
N LYS A 127 16.64 11.48 -6.14
CA LYS A 127 18.08 11.72 -5.82
C LYS A 127 18.37 13.20 -5.52
N ASN A 128 17.59 14.10 -6.13
CA ASN A 128 17.70 15.53 -5.89
C ASN A 128 16.89 15.93 -4.64
N LYS A 129 17.58 16.45 -3.62
CA LYS A 129 16.97 16.88 -2.36
C LYS A 129 15.85 17.90 -2.54
N LEU A 130 16.04 18.89 -3.41
CA LEU A 130 15.03 19.91 -3.68
C LEU A 130 13.77 19.27 -4.30
N THR A 131 13.94 18.35 -5.26
CA THR A 131 12.81 17.62 -5.85
C THR A 131 12.06 16.78 -4.80
N GLN A 132 12.79 16.12 -3.90
CA GLN A 132 12.19 15.37 -2.78
C GLN A 132 11.37 16.30 -1.86
N GLU A 133 11.90 17.47 -1.50
CA GLU A 133 11.20 18.45 -0.67
C GLU A 133 9.92 18.96 -1.34
N TRP A 134 9.95 19.22 -2.65
CA TRP A 134 8.74 19.59 -3.42
C TRP A 134 7.72 18.46 -3.50
N ALA A 135 8.17 17.21 -3.68
CA ALA A 135 7.29 16.05 -3.67
C ALA A 135 6.58 15.90 -2.32
N ASN A 136 7.32 16.04 -1.21
CA ASN A 136 6.75 15.98 0.14
C ASN A 136 5.70 17.08 0.35
N LYS A 137 5.99 18.33 -0.04
CA LYS A 137 5.03 19.45 0.04
C LYS A 137 3.77 19.21 -0.81
N ALA A 138 3.91 18.60 -1.99
CA ALA A 138 2.77 18.28 -2.85
C ALA A 138 1.86 17.22 -2.22
N ILE A 139 2.43 16.21 -1.56
CA ILE A 139 1.68 15.18 -0.81
C ILE A 139 0.95 15.81 0.38
N GLU A 140 1.64 16.66 1.15
CA GLU A 140 1.02 17.42 2.25
C GLU A 140 -0.13 18.30 1.74
N ALA A 141 0.05 19.00 0.61
CA ALA A 141 -1.01 19.83 0.04
C ALA A 141 -2.23 19.02 -0.41
N LYS A 142 -2.03 17.84 -1.02
CA LYS A 142 -3.11 16.92 -1.39
C LYS A 142 -3.89 16.41 -0.17
N SER A 143 -3.21 16.20 0.96
CA SER A 143 -3.82 15.69 2.19
C SER A 143 -4.48 16.78 3.05
N LYS A 144 -4.05 18.05 2.96
CA LYS A 144 -4.58 19.18 3.76
C LYS A 144 -6.09 19.44 3.62
N ASN A 145 -6.69 19.07 2.50
CA ASN A 145 -8.13 19.27 2.27
C ASN A 145 -8.98 18.06 2.69
N GLY A 146 -8.35 16.96 3.11
CA GLY A 146 -9.03 15.77 3.59
C GLY A 146 -9.17 15.78 5.11
N ILE A 147 -10.28 15.24 5.61
CA ILE A 147 -10.37 14.86 7.03
C ILE A 147 -9.43 13.65 7.23
N PRO A 148 -8.50 13.67 8.19
CA PRO A 148 -7.66 12.52 8.47
C PRO A 148 -8.55 11.37 8.95
N ILE A 149 -8.58 10.29 8.16
CA ILE A 149 -9.31 9.06 8.49
C ILE A 149 -8.28 8.05 8.99
N THR A 150 -8.41 7.64 10.25
CA THR A 150 -7.56 6.62 10.85
C THR A 150 -8.06 5.22 10.52
N PHE A 151 -7.23 4.21 10.77
CA PHE A 151 -7.64 2.81 10.60
C PHE A 151 -8.76 2.42 11.59
N GLU A 152 -8.76 2.99 12.80
CA GLU A 152 -9.82 2.82 13.79
C GLU A 152 -11.15 3.44 13.31
N ASP A 153 -11.11 4.60 12.66
CA ASP A 153 -12.30 5.21 12.05
C ASP A 153 -12.92 4.31 10.97
N MET A 154 -12.08 3.62 10.18
CA MET A 154 -12.55 2.65 9.19
C MET A 154 -13.23 1.46 9.85
N ILE A 155 -12.61 0.88 10.90
CA ILE A 155 -13.15 -0.26 11.64
C ILE A 155 -14.49 0.09 12.27
N THR A 156 -14.57 1.20 12.98
CA THR A 156 -15.81 1.64 13.66
C THR A 156 -16.92 1.97 12.67
N THR A 157 -16.59 2.62 11.55
CA THR A 157 -17.56 2.91 10.47
C THR A 157 -18.11 1.62 9.87
N VAL A 158 -17.26 0.67 9.51
CA VAL A 158 -17.70 -0.62 8.93
C VAL A 158 -18.53 -1.40 9.95
N SER A 159 -18.11 -1.44 11.21
CA SER A 159 -18.85 -2.08 12.31
C SER A 159 -20.27 -1.52 12.44
N VAL A 160 -20.39 -0.20 12.60
CA VAL A 160 -21.69 0.46 12.81
C VAL A 160 -22.63 0.30 11.61
N ILE A 161 -22.10 0.43 10.39
CA ILE A 161 -22.94 0.41 9.18
C ILE A 161 -23.33 -1.00 8.75
N THR A 162 -22.44 -1.98 8.92
CA THR A 162 -22.68 -3.36 8.45
C THR A 162 -23.20 -4.31 9.54
N GLY A 163 -23.10 -3.91 10.82
CA GLY A 163 -23.45 -4.76 11.96
C GLY A 163 -22.44 -5.88 12.24
N LYS A 164 -21.27 -5.88 11.58
CA LYS A 164 -20.20 -6.85 11.84
C LYS A 164 -19.59 -6.60 13.23
N THR A 165 -19.30 -7.67 13.95
CA THR A 165 -18.55 -7.58 15.21
C THR A 165 -17.08 -7.24 14.95
N TYR A 166 -16.37 -6.73 15.96
CA TYR A 166 -14.93 -6.48 15.83
C TYR A 166 -14.13 -7.76 15.57
N ASP A 167 -14.57 -8.91 16.07
CA ASP A 167 -13.95 -10.20 15.74
C ASP A 167 -14.09 -10.55 14.25
N GLN A 168 -15.28 -10.32 13.68
CA GLN A 168 -15.52 -10.53 12.25
C GLN A 168 -14.70 -9.56 11.39
N ILE A 169 -14.57 -8.30 11.82
CA ILE A 169 -13.73 -7.30 11.15
C ILE A 169 -12.24 -7.67 11.28
N GLY A 170 -11.81 -8.18 12.43
CA GLY A 170 -10.46 -8.64 12.69
C GLY A 170 -9.99 -9.72 11.72
N GLU A 171 -10.91 -10.55 11.23
CA GLU A 171 -10.63 -11.59 10.22
C GLU A 171 -10.64 -11.08 8.77
N GLN A 172 -11.11 -9.85 8.52
CA GLN A 172 -11.01 -9.23 7.20
C GLN A 172 -9.57 -8.88 6.87
N THR A 173 -9.23 -8.84 5.58
CA THR A 173 -7.95 -8.29 5.12
C THR A 173 -7.96 -6.77 5.13
N ILE A 174 -6.79 -6.14 5.14
CA ILE A 174 -6.65 -4.67 4.97
C ILE A 174 -7.38 -4.20 3.70
N TYR A 175 -7.27 -4.97 2.61
CA TYR A 175 -7.98 -4.68 1.37
C TYR A 175 -9.50 -4.67 1.56
N GLN A 176 -10.05 -5.72 2.20
CA GLN A 176 -11.49 -5.87 2.41
C GLN A 176 -12.05 -4.75 3.29
N LEU A 177 -11.40 -4.44 4.41
CA LEU A 177 -11.81 -3.34 5.29
C LEU A 177 -11.82 -2.01 4.53
N THR A 178 -10.75 -1.74 3.77
CA THR A 178 -10.64 -0.50 2.98
C THR A 178 -11.69 -0.43 1.88
N ALA A 179 -12.00 -1.56 1.22
CA ALA A 179 -13.01 -1.64 0.18
C ALA A 179 -14.42 -1.41 0.75
N ASP A 180 -14.75 -2.05 1.87
CA ASP A 180 -16.02 -1.87 2.59
C ASP A 180 -16.19 -0.40 3.00
N PHE A 181 -15.16 0.19 3.61
CA PHE A 181 -15.17 1.59 4.02
C PHE A 181 -15.36 2.54 2.83
N LYS A 182 -14.59 2.38 1.75
CA LYS A 182 -14.73 3.23 0.55
C LYS A 182 -16.10 3.07 -0.11
N ARG A 183 -16.68 1.86 -0.11
CA ARG A 183 -18.03 1.63 -0.65
C ARG A 183 -19.10 2.32 0.19
N ILE A 184 -18.99 2.26 1.52
CA ILE A 184 -19.86 3.00 2.44
C ILE A 184 -19.74 4.51 2.19
N ALA A 185 -18.53 5.03 2.08
CA ALA A 185 -18.30 6.46 1.80
C ALA A 185 -18.92 6.89 0.46
N ARG A 186 -18.81 6.05 -0.57
CA ARG A 186 -19.42 6.27 -1.90
C ARG A 186 -20.94 6.33 -1.83
N ASP A 187 -21.55 5.40 -1.09
CA ASP A 187 -23.00 5.36 -0.85
C ASP A 187 -23.49 6.62 -0.13
N LYS A 188 -22.82 7.04 0.96
CA LYS A 188 -23.15 8.28 1.67
C LYS A 188 -22.97 9.52 0.82
N SER A 189 -21.92 9.57 0.00
CA SER A 189 -21.70 10.66 -0.95
C SER A 189 -22.82 10.72 -1.99
N TYR A 190 -23.24 9.59 -2.55
CA TYR A 190 -24.37 9.52 -3.50
C TYR A 190 -25.66 10.10 -2.91
N HIS A 191 -26.04 9.67 -1.70
CA HIS A 191 -27.22 10.18 -1.02
C HIS A 191 -27.12 11.67 -0.69
N THR A 192 -25.94 12.13 -0.30
CA THR A 192 -25.67 13.56 -0.03
C THR A 192 -25.84 14.39 -1.31
N SER A 193 -25.29 13.92 -2.43
CA SER A 193 -25.41 14.60 -3.73
C SER A 193 -26.86 14.69 -4.21
N ILE A 194 -27.66 13.64 -4.00
CA ILE A 194 -29.11 13.68 -4.27
C ILE A 194 -29.80 14.75 -3.41
N ALA A 195 -29.56 14.74 -2.10
CA ALA A 195 -30.16 15.70 -1.18
C ALA A 195 -29.81 17.16 -1.56
N MET A 196 -28.55 17.41 -1.93
CA MET A 196 -28.12 18.73 -2.42
C MET A 196 -28.83 19.14 -3.70
N LYS A 197 -29.00 18.24 -4.67
CA LYS A 197 -29.78 18.54 -5.88
C LYS A 197 -31.23 18.86 -5.56
N CYS A 198 -31.86 18.09 -4.68
CA CYS A 198 -33.23 18.36 -4.23
C CYS A 198 -33.35 19.71 -3.51
N ALA A 199 -32.29 20.16 -2.83
CA ALA A 199 -32.21 21.46 -2.18
C ALA A 199 -31.87 22.63 -3.14
N GLY A 200 -31.76 22.37 -4.46
CA GLY A 200 -31.53 23.40 -5.47
C GLY A 200 -30.07 23.63 -5.86
N ALA A 201 -29.14 22.76 -5.47
CA ALA A 201 -27.74 22.87 -5.92
C ALA A 201 -27.61 22.46 -7.40
N GLU A 202 -27.29 23.42 -8.28
CA GLU A 202 -27.28 23.20 -9.74
C GLU A 202 -26.04 22.46 -10.27
N LYS A 203 -24.90 22.55 -9.56
CA LYS A 203 -23.59 22.05 -10.04
C LYS A 203 -23.14 20.72 -9.44
N VAL A 204 -24.01 20.02 -8.73
CA VAL A 204 -23.66 18.75 -8.08
C VAL A 204 -23.76 17.62 -9.12
N SER A 205 -22.66 16.93 -9.38
CA SER A 205 -22.69 15.67 -10.15
C SER A 205 -23.21 14.55 -9.25
N ILE A 206 -24.09 13.70 -9.77
CA ILE A 206 -24.52 12.48 -9.07
C ILE A 206 -23.87 11.31 -9.79
N GLU A 207 -22.85 10.75 -9.15
CA GLU A 207 -22.15 9.55 -9.60
C GLU A 207 -22.83 8.32 -9.02
N HIS A 208 -22.92 7.22 -9.76
CA HIS A 208 -23.64 6.04 -9.28
C HIS A 208 -22.88 5.38 -8.12
N PHE A 209 -23.59 5.02 -7.03
CA PHE A 209 -22.97 4.48 -5.82
C PHE A 209 -22.19 3.18 -6.05
N ALA A 210 -22.55 2.43 -7.11
CA ALA A 210 -21.94 1.16 -7.51
C ALA A 210 -20.79 1.28 -8.53
N GLU A 211 -20.40 2.50 -8.92
CA GLU A 211 -19.24 2.69 -9.81
C GLU A 211 -17.98 2.03 -9.24
N GLU A 212 -17.05 1.70 -10.16
CA GLU A 212 -15.77 1.11 -9.82
C GLU A 212 -15.01 2.01 -8.85
N ILE A 213 -14.51 1.41 -7.77
CA ILE A 213 -13.62 2.10 -6.83
C ILE A 213 -12.21 1.69 -7.18
N ASN A 214 -11.40 2.64 -7.63
CA ASN A 214 -9.98 2.39 -7.86
C ASN A 214 -9.26 2.16 -6.52
N MET A 215 -9.00 0.90 -6.20
CA MET A 215 -8.29 0.51 -4.98
C MET A 215 -6.78 0.69 -5.09
N PHE A 216 -6.25 0.74 -6.32
CA PHE A 216 -4.81 0.76 -6.61
C PHE A 216 -4.33 2.13 -7.14
N GLU A 217 -5.06 3.21 -6.83
CA GLU A 217 -4.62 4.56 -7.16
C GLU A 217 -3.38 4.90 -6.34
N ASN A 218 -2.24 5.04 -7.03
CA ASN A 218 -0.98 5.36 -6.37
C ASN A 218 -0.96 6.87 -6.03
N PRO A 219 -0.78 7.25 -4.75
CA PRO A 219 -0.80 8.66 -4.34
C PRO A 219 0.35 9.47 -4.95
N TYR A 220 1.43 8.81 -5.38
CA TYR A 220 2.57 9.41 -6.04
C TYR A 220 2.35 9.66 -7.54
N ASP A 221 1.26 9.17 -8.11
CA ASP A 221 0.91 9.46 -9.50
C ASP A 221 0.38 10.89 -9.64
N ASN A 222 0.76 11.54 -10.73
CA ASN A 222 0.41 12.93 -11.02
C ASN A 222 0.82 13.95 -9.94
N LEU A 223 1.86 13.66 -9.13
CA LEU A 223 2.42 14.63 -8.16
C LEU A 223 2.95 15.89 -8.85
N PHE A 224 3.55 15.72 -10.02
CA PHE A 224 3.98 16.80 -10.87
C PHE A 224 3.05 16.86 -12.07
N VAL A 225 2.39 18.02 -12.24
CA VAL A 225 1.62 18.29 -13.45
C VAL A 225 2.63 18.43 -14.60
N GLY A 226 2.46 17.62 -15.66
CA GLY A 226 3.27 17.78 -16.87
C GLY A 226 3.16 19.20 -17.43
N LYS A 227 4.21 19.68 -18.13
CA LYS A 227 4.25 21.01 -18.76
C LYS A 227 2.98 21.35 -19.54
N ASP A 228 2.33 20.36 -20.12
CA ASP A 228 1.11 20.51 -20.92
C ASP A 228 -0.09 21.01 -20.11
N ASN A 229 -0.18 20.65 -18.82
CA ASN A 229 -1.24 21.10 -17.91
C ASN A 229 -0.94 22.49 -17.29
N LEU A 230 0.32 22.93 -17.28
CA LEU A 230 0.72 24.28 -16.84
C LEU A 230 0.34 25.36 -17.86
N ASN A 231 0.18 25.01 -19.14
CA ASN A 231 -0.21 25.96 -20.19
C ASN A 231 -1.62 26.54 -19.98
N ASN A 232 -2.51 25.81 -19.31
CA ASN A 232 -3.86 26.30 -18.99
C ASN A 232 -3.87 27.24 -17.77
N LEU A 233 -2.96 27.06 -16.80
CA LEU A 233 -2.79 27.96 -15.65
C LEU A 233 -2.17 29.31 -16.08
N ASN A 234 -1.22 29.30 -17.02
CA ASN A 234 -0.61 30.53 -17.55
C ASN A 234 -1.58 31.39 -18.38
N LYS A 235 -2.67 30.82 -18.91
CA LYS A 235 -3.73 31.59 -19.57
C LYS A 235 -4.65 32.29 -18.56
N ALA A 236 -4.85 31.73 -17.37
CA ALA A 236 -5.68 32.32 -16.33
C ALA A 236 -4.99 33.50 -15.61
N LEU A 237 -3.65 33.50 -15.54
CA LEU A 237 -2.84 34.56 -14.93
C LEU A 237 -2.52 35.73 -15.88
N LYS A 238 -3.00 35.70 -17.12
CA LYS A 238 -2.83 36.77 -18.13
C LYS A 238 -4.05 37.69 -18.29
N LYS A 239 -4.91 37.79 -17.27
CA LYS A 239 -5.96 38.81 -17.19
C LYS A 239 -5.64 39.83 -16.12
#